data_AF-F0JJN3-F1
#
_entry.id   AF-F0JJN3-F1
#
_cell.length_a   1.000
_cell.length_b   1.000
_cell.length_c   1.000
_cell.angle_alpha   90.00
_cell.angle_beta   90.00
_cell.angle_gamma   90.00
#
_symmetry.space_group_name_H-M   'P 1'
#
loop_
_entity.id
_entity.type
_entity.pdbx_description
1 polymer ?
#
loop_
_entity_poly.entity_id
_entity_poly.type
_entity_poly.pdbx_seq_one_letter_code
_entity_poly.pdbx_strand_id
1 'polypeptide(L)'
;MAEEKFVFDSLQDCGSIKEFLESLIEGFEKHSIDLSTNGNEIHLEPQGLLNFTVKARKKGTENKISIKVSWKDAPSIQASEDAFLKVR
;
A
#
# COMPACT_ATOMS: atom_id res chain seq x y z
N MET A 1 7.92 -17.02 -6.82
CA MET A 1 7.65 -15.70 -7.42
C MET A 1 8.79 -14.77 -7.03
N ALA A 2 9.19 -13.87 -7.92
CA ALA A 2 10.25 -12.91 -7.64
C ALA A 2 9.74 -11.83 -6.67
N GLU A 3 10.61 -11.32 -5.80
CA GLU A 3 10.30 -10.20 -4.92
C GLU A 3 10.36 -8.90 -5.72
N GLU A 4 9.25 -8.17 -5.78
CA GLU A 4 9.23 -6.80 -6.29
C GLU A 4 9.52 -5.83 -5.16
N LYS A 5 10.45 -4.89 -5.38
CA LYS A 5 10.89 -3.94 -4.36
C LYS A 5 10.86 -2.52 -4.89
N PHE A 6 10.12 -1.66 -4.20
CA PHE A 6 10.08 -0.23 -4.43
C PHE A 6 10.67 0.51 -3.23
N VAL A 7 11.53 1.51 -3.48
CA VAL A 7 12.11 2.36 -2.44
C VAL A 7 12.10 3.81 -2.91
N PHE A 8 11.48 4.68 -2.12
CA PHE A 8 11.57 6.13 -2.23
C PHE A 8 12.19 6.67 -0.95
N ASP A 9 13.36 7.31 -1.05
CA ASP A 9 14.09 7.90 0.07
C ASP A 9 14.48 9.34 -0.28
N SER A 10 13.97 10.30 0.47
CA SER A 10 14.19 11.72 0.23
C SER A 10 14.05 12.55 1.51
N LEU A 11 14.68 13.72 1.52
CA LEU A 11 14.51 14.72 2.57
C LEU A 11 13.43 15.70 2.15
N GLN A 12 12.39 15.83 2.98
CA GLN A 12 11.16 16.56 2.66
C GLN A 12 10.71 17.41 3.84
N ASP A 13 9.91 18.45 3.56
CA ASP A 13 9.27 19.24 4.61
C ASP A 13 7.93 18.64 5.07
N CYS A 14 7.35 19.20 6.14
CA CYS A 14 6.09 18.71 6.70
C CYS A 14 4.91 18.77 5.72
N GLY A 15 4.90 19.74 4.80
CA GLY A 15 3.86 19.90 3.80
C GLY A 15 3.91 18.78 2.77
N SER A 16 5.09 18.52 2.21
CA SER A 16 5.28 17.40 1.27
C SER A 16 5.01 16.04 1.94
N ILE A 17 5.43 15.85 3.19
CA ILE A 17 5.09 14.62 3.95
C ILE A 17 3.58 14.44 4.10
N LYS A 18 2.83 15.52 4.36
CA LYS A 18 1.36 15.49 4.43
C LYS A 18 0.76 15.02 3.10
N GLU A 19 1.21 15.61 1.98
CA GLU A 19 0.72 15.26 0.64
C GLU A 19 0.99 13.78 0.29
N PHE A 20 2.17 13.25 0.65
CA PHE A 20 2.47 11.83 0.47
C PHE A 20 1.54 10.93 1.30
N LEU A 21 1.27 11.30 2.55
CA LEU A 21 0.35 10.54 3.41
C LEU A 21 -1.09 10.60 2.90
N GLU A 22 -1.55 11.76 2.41
CA GLU A 22 -2.88 11.92 1.80
C GLU A 22 -3.01 11.05 0.54
N SER A 23 -1.98 11.02 -0.31
CA SER A 23 -1.96 10.15 -1.50
C SER A 23 -2.08 8.66 -1.12
N LEU A 24 -1.40 8.23 -0.06
CA LEU A 24 -1.52 6.87 0.45
C LEU A 24 -2.92 6.58 1.02
N ILE A 25 -3.53 7.54 1.74
CA ILE A 25 -4.90 7.42 2.25
C ILE A 25 -5.88 7.20 1.10
N GLU A 26 -5.80 7.99 0.03
CA GLU A 26 -6.63 7.82 -1.16
C GLU A 26 -6.44 6.43 -1.80
N GLY A 27 -5.20 5.94 -1.86
CA GLY A 27 -4.92 4.62 -2.43
C GLY A 27 -5.51 3.48 -1.58
N PHE A 28 -5.49 3.59 -0.25
CA PHE A 28 -6.19 2.65 0.62
C PHE A 28 -7.72 2.71 0.44
N GLU A 29 -8.31 3.90 0.29
CA GLU A 29 -9.75 4.06 0.04
C GLU A 29 -10.17 3.39 -1.28
N LYS A 30 -9.35 3.54 -2.32
CA LYS A 30 -9.57 2.97 -3.65
C LYS A 30 -9.17 1.48 -3.75
N HIS A 31 -8.58 0.90 -2.71
CA HIS A 31 -7.98 -0.45 -2.74
C HIS A 31 -6.92 -0.63 -3.84
N SER A 32 -6.27 0.47 -4.24
CA SER A 32 -5.30 0.54 -5.34
C SER A 32 -4.25 1.59 -5.02
N ILE A 33 -3.00 1.17 -4.82
CA ILE A 33 -1.86 2.04 -4.55
C ILE A 33 -0.84 1.88 -5.66
N ASP A 34 -0.69 2.93 -6.45
CA ASP A 34 0.34 3.06 -7.49
C ASP A 34 1.46 3.97 -6.99
N LEU A 35 2.68 3.43 -6.88
CA LEU A 35 3.86 4.22 -6.52
C LEU A 35 4.82 4.24 -7.71
N SER A 36 5.34 5.41 -8.06
CA SER A 36 6.34 5.57 -9.11
C SER A 36 7.43 6.56 -8.72
N THR A 37 8.69 6.24 -9.04
CA THR A 37 9.83 7.14 -8.88
C THR A 37 10.98 6.74 -9.81
N ASN A 38 11.59 7.71 -10.49
CA ASN A 38 12.80 7.51 -11.32
C ASN A 38 12.77 6.26 -12.23
N GLY A 39 11.62 5.98 -12.86
CA GLY A 39 11.46 4.85 -13.77
C GLY A 39 11.19 3.50 -13.11
N ASN A 40 11.08 3.44 -11.78
CA ASN A 40 10.54 2.30 -11.05
C ASN A 40 9.09 2.55 -10.68
N GLU A 41 8.27 1.52 -10.77
CA GLU A 41 6.88 1.55 -10.38
C GLU A 41 6.50 0.26 -9.64
N ILE A 42 5.47 0.34 -8.81
CA ILE A 42 4.84 -0.82 -8.19
C ILE A 42 3.33 -0.55 -8.05
N HIS A 43 2.54 -1.58 -8.30
CA HIS A 43 1.11 -1.59 -8.07
C HIS A 43 0.78 -2.53 -6.91
N LEU A 44 -0.04 -2.05 -5.97
CA LEU A 44 -0.41 -2.77 -4.77
C LEU A 44 -1.93 -2.72 -4.57
N GLU A 45 -2.55 -3.88 -4.31
CA GLU A 45 -3.98 -4.00 -4.05
C GLU A 45 -4.25 -4.35 -2.58
N PRO A 46 -4.29 -3.36 -1.66
CA PRO A 46 -4.60 -3.62 -0.27
C PRO A 46 -6.05 -4.08 -0.10
N GLN A 47 -6.24 -5.36 0.21
CA GLN A 47 -7.57 -5.96 0.40
C GLN A 47 -7.64 -6.82 1.66
N GLY A 48 -8.87 -7.04 2.14
CA GLY A 48 -9.13 -7.93 3.28
C GLY A 48 -8.61 -7.39 4.61
N LEU A 49 -7.94 -8.25 5.38
CA LEU A 49 -7.40 -7.88 6.69
C LEU A 49 -5.97 -7.36 6.58
N LEU A 50 -5.78 -6.11 7.00
CA LEU A 50 -4.49 -5.44 7.03
C LEU A 50 -3.96 -5.40 8.47
N ASN A 51 -2.68 -5.72 8.62
CA ASN A 51 -1.94 -5.47 9.85
C ASN A 51 -1.34 -4.06 9.81
N PHE A 52 -1.71 -3.23 10.78
CA PHE A 52 -1.21 -1.87 10.94
C PHE A 52 -0.30 -1.77 12.17
N THR A 53 0.87 -1.14 12.03
CA THR A 53 1.80 -0.91 13.13
C THR A 53 2.41 0.47 13.04
N VAL A 54 2.36 1.20 14.15
CA VAL A 54 3.06 2.48 14.32
C VAL A 54 4.11 2.33 15.40
N LYS A 55 5.35 2.71 15.09
CA LYS A 55 6.45 2.80 16.05
C LYS A 55 6.97 4.23 16.05
N ALA A 56 7.19 4.78 17.23
CA ALA A 56 7.81 6.09 17.40
C ALA A 56 9.01 5.98 18.34
N ARG A 57 10.06 6.74 18.05
CA ARG A 57 11.25 6.86 18.90
C ARG A 57 11.72 8.30 18.92
N LYS A 58 12.16 8.75 20.09
CA LYS A 58 12.88 10.01 20.29
C LYS A 58 14.23 9.72 20.94
N LYS A 59 15.32 10.25 20.38
CA LYS A 59 16.68 10.14 20.95
C LYS A 59 17.44 11.45 20.72
N GLY A 60 17.63 12.22 21.78
CA GLY A 60 18.23 13.55 21.66
C GLY A 60 17.38 14.46 20.77
N THR A 61 17.98 14.98 19.70
CA THR A 61 17.30 15.80 18.68
C THR A 61 16.69 14.99 17.55
N GLU A 62 16.95 13.68 17.49
CA GLU A 62 16.42 12.79 16.46
C GLU A 62 15.04 12.28 16.85
N ASN A 63 14.07 12.43 15.93
CA ASN A 63 12.72 11.90 16.06
C ASN A 63 12.46 11.00 14.86
N LYS A 64 11.93 9.81 15.11
CA LYS A 64 11.59 8.85 14.07
C LYS A 64 10.20 8.28 14.31
N ILE A 65 9.36 8.34 13.29
CA ILE A 65 8.14 7.58 13.19
C ILE A 65 8.31 6.53 12.09
N SER A 66 7.76 5.35 12.29
CA SER A 66 7.72 4.29 11.30
C SER A 66 6.32 3.72 11.27
N ILE A 67 5.68 3.83 10.11
CA ILE A 67 4.36 3.30 9.83
C ILE A 67 4.57 2.08 8.94
N LYS A 68 3.97 0.95 9.32
CA LYS A 68 3.99 -0.26 8.53
C LYS A 68 2.56 -0.76 8.36
N VAL A 69 2.19 -0.99 7.11
CA VAL A 69 0.96 -1.69 6.72
C VAL A 69 1.39 -2.95 5.99
N SER A 70 0.76 -4.08 6.28
CA SER A 70 1.04 -5.34 5.59
C SER A 70 -0.21 -6.19 5.50
N TRP A 71 -0.36 -6.90 4.40
CA TRP A 71 -1.46 -7.83 4.15
C TRP A 71 -0.93 -9.05 3.41
N LYS A 72 -1.80 -10.03 3.22
CA LYS A 72 -1.57 -11.16 2.34
C LYS A 72 -2.66 -11.11 1.29
N ASP A 73 -2.28 -11.25 0.03
CA ASP A 73 -3.26 -11.29 -1.05
C ASP A 73 -4.19 -12.48 -0.80
N ALA A 74 -5.49 -12.21 -0.79
CA ALA A 74 -6.46 -13.28 -0.81
C ALA A 74 -6.39 -13.94 -2.19
N PRO A 75 -6.52 -15.28 -2.30
CA PRO A 75 -6.69 -15.89 -3.60
C PRO A 75 -7.92 -15.25 -4.25
N SER A 76 -7.72 -14.57 -5.38
CA SER A 76 -8.81 -13.98 -6.13
C SER A 76 -9.77 -15.10 -6.50
N ILE A 77 -10.97 -15.09 -5.92
CA ILE A 77 -12.08 -15.84 -6.50
C ILE A 77 -12.44 -15.01 -7.74
N GLN A 78 -11.76 -15.28 -8.85
CA GLN A 78 -12.23 -14.83 -10.15
C GLN A 78 -13.64 -15.37 -10.28
N ALA A 79 -14.63 -14.47 -10.18
CA ALA A 79 -16.01 -14.79 -10.48
C ALA A 79 -16.04 -15.22 -11.95
N SER A 80 -15.96 -16.52 -12.19
CA SER A 80 -16.25 -17.09 -13.49
C SER A 80 -17.71 -16.79 -13.79
N GLU A 81 -17.97 -15.80 -14.64
CA GLU A 81 -19.30 -15.35 -15.10
C GLU A 81 -20.08 -16.41 -15.92
N ASP A 82 -19.61 -17.66 -15.98
CA ASP A 82 -20.19 -18.74 -16.80
C ASP A 82 -20.86 -19.87 -15.99
N ALA A 83 -21.35 -19.59 -14.78
CA ALA A 83 -22.10 -20.56 -13.98
C ALA A 83 -23.59 -20.21 -13.84
N PHE A 84 -24.27 -19.86 -14.94
CA PHE A 84 -25.74 -19.87 -14.96
C PHE A 84 -26.24 -21.25 -15.42
N LEU A 85 -26.97 -21.93 -14.54
CA LEU A 85 -27.64 -23.20 -14.80
C LEU A 85 -28.77 -22.98 -15.83
N LYS A 86 -28.61 -23.47 -17.07
CA LYS A 86 -29.71 -23.53 -18.04
C LYS A 86 -30.58 -24.75 -17.74
N VAL A 87 -31.76 -24.53 -17.16
CA VAL A 87 -32.79 -25.56 -17.00
C VAL A 87 -33.51 -25.77 -18.34
N ARG A 88 -33.63 -27.02 -18.78
CA ARG A 88 -34.47 -27.44 -19.91
C ARG A 88 -35.82 -27.92 -19.42
#